data_AF-A0A0E4GFS0-F1
#
_entry.id   AF-A0A0E4GFS0-F1
#
_cell.length_a   1.000
_cell.length_b   1.000
_cell.length_c   1.000
_cell.angle_alpha   90.00
_cell.angle_beta   90.00
_cell.angle_gamma   90.00
#
_symmetry.space_group_name_H-M   'P 1'
#
loop_
_entity.id
_entity.type
_entity.pdbx_description
1 polymer ?
#
loop_
_entity_poly.entity_id
_entity_poly.type
_entity_poly.pdbx_seq_one_letter_code
_entity_poly.pdbx_strand_id
1 'polypeptide(L)'
;MRYTPDENWDIRLGRLGLNAYIAADSRRIDYAHLWLRPPQEFYGGIFYDAIDGIDVTYRSQWDEITWSLGAQYGRIKQKLQNTASSEISATQSDQTLALVFSLEQDRWFGRLSYVHVGQLKVDLDGNSLLGIQVVNQLAQAGLGPISTEAAQLAEQINLQEETIEYWQLGFGYRGDQWSLQSEIYTILGEKAVVPEGVGGYAIAGYTLGNVTPYVIYGRFNPKNPPYQAQSDWGLSPVNGAQLAEVQKWLIGGINSTYIDQQTFSLGVRWDVTAQIALKAQYDYIQIADNGYGLWAIPLEADLQGLQGRDVQLFSVSVNFVF
;
A
#
# COMPACT_ATOMS: atom_id res chain seq x y z
N MET A 1 -23.10 14.63 -2.31
CA MET A 1 -23.98 15.48 -1.47
C MET A 1 -23.34 15.62 -0.10
N ARG A 2 -23.51 16.77 0.57
CA ARG A 2 -22.99 17.04 1.91
C ARG A 2 -24.12 17.62 2.76
N TYR A 3 -24.28 17.12 3.97
CA TYR A 3 -25.27 17.55 4.93
C TYR A 3 -24.60 17.71 6.30
N THR A 4 -24.81 18.87 6.92
CA THR A 4 -24.27 19.23 8.24
C THR A 4 -25.45 19.61 9.13
N PRO A 5 -26.02 18.65 9.87
CA PRO A 5 -27.17 18.91 10.74
C PRO A 5 -26.91 20.02 11.77
N ASP A 6 -25.68 20.06 12.28
CA ASP A 6 -25.14 21.09 13.16
C ASP A 6 -23.62 21.26 12.89
N GLU A 7 -22.91 21.96 13.77
CA GLU A 7 -21.47 22.21 13.66
C GLU A 7 -20.59 20.97 13.90
N ASN A 8 -21.11 19.98 14.61
CA ASN A 8 -20.37 18.79 15.03
C ASN A 8 -20.46 17.66 14.00
N TRP A 9 -21.59 17.56 13.29
CA TRP A 9 -21.85 16.48 12.34
C TRP A 9 -21.56 16.87 10.90
N ASP A 10 -20.90 15.97 10.17
CA ASP A 10 -20.65 16.09 8.75
C ASP A 10 -20.92 14.76 8.04
N ILE A 11 -21.96 14.76 7.21
CA ILE A 11 -22.45 13.58 6.50
C ILE A 11 -22.28 13.82 5.01
N ARG A 12 -21.60 12.90 4.33
CA ARG A 12 -21.34 12.98 2.89
C ARG A 12 -21.77 11.70 2.22
N LEU A 13 -22.27 11.84 1.00
CA LEU A 13 -22.66 10.73 0.14
C LEU A 13 -22.11 10.96 -1.27
N GLY A 14 -21.44 9.95 -1.83
CA GLY A 14 -20.89 9.97 -3.18
C GLY A 14 -19.52 9.31 -3.24
N ARG A 15 -18.70 9.73 -4.21
CA ARG A 15 -17.29 9.35 -4.30
C ARG A 15 -16.45 10.23 -3.39
N LEU A 16 -15.81 9.62 -2.41
CA LEU A 16 -15.13 10.29 -1.32
C LEU A 16 -13.70 9.76 -1.21
N GLY A 17 -12.76 10.55 -0.70
CA GLY A 17 -11.41 10.05 -0.42
C GLY A 17 -11.46 9.04 0.72
N LEU A 18 -10.81 7.88 0.54
CA LEU A 18 -10.66 6.92 1.63
C LEU A 18 -9.74 7.54 2.70
N ASN A 19 -10.30 7.78 3.87
CA ASN A 19 -9.62 8.50 4.94
C ASN A 19 -8.99 7.48 5.89
N ALA A 20 -7.86 6.86 5.55
CA ALA A 20 -7.26 5.78 6.37
C ALA A 20 -5.88 6.11 6.97
N TYR A 21 -5.33 7.30 6.72
CA TYR A 21 -3.97 7.70 7.10
C TYR A 21 -3.84 9.23 7.16
N ILE A 22 -2.76 9.76 7.76
CA ILE A 22 -2.62 11.20 8.05
C ILE A 22 -2.64 12.03 6.76
N ALA A 23 -1.86 11.66 5.75
CA ALA A 23 -1.81 12.41 4.49
C ALA A 23 -3.03 12.19 3.58
N ALA A 24 -4.09 11.52 4.03
CA ALA A 24 -5.21 11.14 3.17
C ALA A 24 -5.88 12.35 2.49
N ASP A 25 -6.03 13.47 3.22
CA ASP A 25 -6.66 14.69 2.71
C ASP A 25 -5.71 15.57 1.88
N SER A 26 -4.40 15.41 2.09
CA SER A 26 -3.35 16.19 1.42
C SER A 26 -2.50 15.35 0.44
N ARG A 27 -2.93 14.14 0.10
CA ARG A 27 -2.14 13.18 -0.72
C ARG A 27 -1.76 13.71 -2.10
N ARG A 28 -2.55 14.66 -2.63
CA ARG A 28 -2.33 15.30 -3.94
C ARG A 28 -1.76 16.72 -3.83
N ILE A 29 -1.39 17.15 -2.62
CA ILE A 29 -0.88 18.50 -2.33
C ILE A 29 0.55 18.36 -1.82
N ASP A 30 1.50 18.19 -2.74
CA ASP A 30 2.92 18.02 -2.37
C ASP A 30 3.45 19.21 -1.55
N TYR A 31 2.98 20.43 -1.83
CA TYR A 31 3.33 21.63 -1.06
C TYR A 31 3.03 21.51 0.45
N ALA A 32 2.06 20.69 0.85
CA ALA A 32 1.68 20.51 2.25
C ALA A 32 2.65 19.62 3.04
N HIS A 33 3.56 18.92 2.36
CA HIS A 33 4.46 17.94 2.98
C HIS A 33 5.90 18.44 3.02
N LEU A 34 6.67 17.96 4.01
CA LEU A 34 8.12 18.18 4.05
C LEU A 34 8.83 17.32 3.00
N TRP A 35 8.45 16.05 2.89
CA TRP A 35 9.01 15.15 1.90
C TRP A 35 8.73 15.61 0.46
N LEU A 36 9.64 15.26 -0.45
CA LEU A 36 9.42 15.33 -1.89
C LEU A 36 8.88 13.99 -2.38
N ARG A 37 9.48 12.87 -1.97
CA ARG A 37 8.95 11.54 -2.22
C ARG A 37 8.40 10.96 -0.92
N PRO A 38 7.11 10.57 -0.89
CA PRO A 38 6.53 9.96 0.29
C PRO A 38 7.20 8.60 0.58
N PRO A 39 7.30 8.20 1.86
CA PRO A 39 7.82 6.89 2.26
C PRO A 39 7.03 5.75 1.61
N GLN A 40 7.68 4.98 0.74
CA GLN A 40 7.01 3.95 -0.05
C GLN A 40 6.60 2.75 0.80
N GLU A 41 7.32 2.47 1.89
CA GLU A 41 7.02 1.40 2.83
C GLU A 41 5.72 1.61 3.60
N PHE A 42 5.17 2.83 3.56
CA PHE A 42 3.84 3.14 4.07
C PHE A 42 2.84 3.40 2.94
N TYR A 43 3.15 4.35 2.07
CA TYR A 43 2.20 4.85 1.08
C TYR A 43 2.12 3.99 -0.19
N GLY A 44 3.15 3.19 -0.49
CA GLY A 44 3.21 2.38 -1.70
C GLY A 44 2.28 1.16 -1.68
N GLY A 45 1.95 0.64 -0.49
CA GLY A 45 1.00 -0.47 -0.30
C GLY A 45 -0.47 -0.04 -0.20
N ILE A 46 -0.77 1.25 -0.37
CA ILE A 46 -2.14 1.78 -0.25
C ILE A 46 -2.82 1.74 -1.62
N PHE A 47 -3.64 0.71 -1.85
CA PHE A 47 -4.22 0.44 -3.17
C PHE A 47 -5.47 1.25 -3.50
N TYR A 48 -6.17 1.81 -2.51
CA TYR A 48 -7.48 2.44 -2.71
C TYR A 48 -7.46 3.91 -2.34
N ASP A 49 -7.75 4.77 -3.32
CA ASP A 49 -7.74 6.22 -3.11
C ASP A 49 -9.13 6.80 -2.78
N ALA A 50 -10.19 6.13 -3.22
CA ALA A 50 -11.57 6.57 -3.08
C ALA A 50 -12.50 5.43 -2.64
N ILE A 51 -13.59 5.84 -1.98
CA ILE A 51 -14.73 5.01 -1.61
C ILE A 51 -16.02 5.63 -2.16
N ASP A 52 -16.81 4.84 -2.87
CA ASP A 52 -18.13 5.23 -3.36
C ASP A 52 -19.17 4.80 -2.32
N GLY A 53 -19.67 5.74 -1.52
CA GLY A 53 -20.55 5.42 -0.40
C GLY A 53 -20.89 6.59 0.50
N ILE A 54 -21.01 6.29 1.79
CA ILE A 54 -21.34 7.24 2.86
C ILE A 54 -20.11 7.49 3.73
N ASP A 55 -19.95 8.73 4.18
CA ASP A 55 -18.97 9.16 5.18
C ASP A 55 -19.68 9.99 6.23
N VAL A 56 -19.53 9.60 7.49
CA VAL A 56 -20.10 10.29 8.64
C VAL A 56 -18.95 10.63 9.57
N THR A 57 -18.77 11.91 9.85
CA THR A 57 -17.78 12.39 10.81
C THR A 57 -18.48 13.20 11.90
N TYR A 58 -18.22 12.86 13.16
CA TYR A 58 -18.52 13.68 14.31
C TYR A 58 -17.25 14.36 14.80
N ARG A 59 -17.31 15.66 15.07
CA ARG A 59 -16.22 16.45 15.64
C ARG A 59 -16.71 17.10 16.92
N SER A 60 -15.82 17.18 17.90
CA SER A 60 -16.08 17.91 19.13
C SER A 60 -14.76 18.38 19.73
N GLN A 61 -14.86 19.22 20.75
CA GLN A 61 -13.73 19.71 21.50
C GLN A 61 -13.98 19.46 22.99
N TRP A 62 -12.92 19.08 23.69
CA TRP A 62 -12.89 19.02 25.14
C TRP A 62 -11.68 19.80 25.62
N ASP A 63 -11.92 20.93 26.28
CA ASP A 63 -10.91 21.89 26.71
C ASP A 63 -10.06 22.34 25.52
N GLU A 64 -8.77 21.97 25.50
CA GLU A 64 -7.83 22.29 24.42
C GLU A 64 -7.69 21.17 23.38
N ILE A 65 -8.41 20.06 23.57
CA ILE A 65 -8.33 18.87 22.71
C ILE A 65 -9.47 18.90 21.71
N THR A 66 -9.15 19.01 20.43
CA THR A 66 -10.10 18.76 19.34
C THR A 66 -10.02 17.29 18.95
N TRP A 67 -11.16 16.64 18.77
CA TRP A 67 -11.21 15.25 18.36
C TRP A 67 -12.30 15.00 17.31
N SER A 68 -12.09 13.95 16.52
CA SER A 68 -13.05 13.52 15.51
C SER A 68 -13.17 12.01 15.46
N LEU A 69 -14.40 11.53 15.31
CA LEU A 69 -14.70 10.13 15.00
C LEU A 69 -15.38 10.07 13.62
N GLY A 70 -14.77 9.33 12.71
CA GLY A 70 -15.25 9.15 11.34
C GLY A 70 -15.56 7.69 11.04
N ALA A 71 -16.59 7.46 10.23
CA ALA A 71 -16.93 6.16 9.67
C ALA A 71 -17.29 6.31 8.19
N GLN A 72 -16.62 5.54 7.33
CA GLN A 72 -16.90 5.44 5.90
C GLN A 72 -17.37 4.03 5.56
N TYR A 73 -18.43 3.90 4.76
CA TYR A 73 -18.90 2.60 4.29
C TYR A 73 -19.31 2.67 2.82
N GLY A 74 -18.87 1.70 2.03
CA GLY A 74 -19.21 1.65 0.60
C GLY A 74 -18.32 0.74 -0.23
N ARG A 75 -18.32 1.02 -1.53
CA ARG A 75 -17.58 0.27 -2.56
C ARG A 75 -16.22 0.90 -2.80
N ILE A 76 -15.19 0.09 -2.90
CA ILE A 76 -13.86 0.47 -3.40
C ILE A 76 -13.60 -0.25 -4.71
N LYS A 77 -12.93 0.42 -5.64
CA LYS A 77 -12.49 -0.16 -6.91
C LYS A 77 -11.20 0.48 -7.38
N GLN A 78 -10.17 -0.33 -7.62
CA GLN A 78 -8.90 0.10 -8.18
C GLN A 78 -8.63 -0.67 -9.47
N LYS A 79 -8.29 0.07 -10.53
CA LYS A 79 -7.81 -0.54 -11.78
C LYS A 79 -6.32 -0.83 -11.63
N LEU A 80 -5.93 -2.07 -11.92
CA LEU A 80 -4.56 -2.52 -12.02
C LEU A 80 -4.18 -2.50 -13.50
N GLN A 81 -3.24 -1.64 -13.86
CA GLN A 81 -2.72 -1.60 -15.21
C GLN A 81 -1.50 -2.51 -15.29
N ASN A 82 -1.55 -3.52 -16.16
CA ASN A 82 -0.39 -4.34 -16.44
C ASN A 82 0.54 -3.54 -17.37
N THR A 83 1.79 -3.33 -16.98
CA THR A 83 2.75 -2.59 -17.83
C THR A 83 3.20 -3.42 -19.04
N ALA A 84 2.99 -4.75 -19.01
CA ALA A 84 3.35 -5.69 -20.06
C ALA A 84 2.18 -6.09 -20.99
N SER A 85 0.94 -5.69 -20.67
CA SER A 85 -0.23 -5.96 -21.53
C SER A 85 -1.19 -4.78 -21.56
N SER A 86 -2.00 -4.66 -22.62
CA SER A 86 -3.07 -3.65 -22.68
C SER A 86 -4.28 -4.01 -21.81
N GLU A 87 -4.23 -5.13 -21.08
CA GLU A 87 -5.35 -5.65 -20.30
C GLU A 87 -5.37 -4.98 -18.92
N ILE A 88 -6.59 -4.64 -18.46
CA ILE A 88 -6.81 -3.95 -17.19
C ILE A 88 -7.49 -4.94 -16.26
N SER A 89 -6.76 -5.38 -15.25
CA SER A 89 -7.36 -6.06 -14.09
C SER A 89 -7.92 -5.02 -13.13
N ALA A 90 -8.80 -5.44 -12.22
CA ALA A 90 -9.29 -4.55 -11.18
C ALA A 90 -9.47 -5.30 -9.87
N THR A 91 -9.13 -4.65 -8.77
CA THR A 91 -9.55 -5.09 -7.44
C THR A 91 -10.80 -4.30 -7.04
N GLN A 92 -11.79 -4.98 -6.47
CA GLN A 92 -13.01 -4.33 -6.01
C GLN A 92 -13.58 -5.03 -4.77
N SER A 93 -14.23 -4.25 -3.93
CA SER A 93 -15.00 -4.73 -2.79
C SER A 93 -16.24 -3.86 -2.66
N ASP A 94 -17.39 -4.49 -2.43
CA ASP A 94 -18.67 -3.82 -2.18
C ASP A 94 -18.93 -3.60 -0.68
N GLN A 95 -18.06 -4.12 0.18
CA GLN A 95 -18.22 -4.15 1.63
C GLN A 95 -16.95 -3.63 2.30
N THR A 96 -16.69 -2.33 2.15
CA THR A 96 -15.56 -1.68 2.83
C THR A 96 -16.05 -0.77 3.93
N LEU A 97 -15.56 -1.00 5.15
CA LEU A 97 -15.76 -0.15 6.32
C LEU A 97 -14.42 0.48 6.72
N ALA A 98 -14.37 1.79 6.89
CA ALA A 98 -13.25 2.49 7.49
C ALA A 98 -13.71 3.26 8.72
N LEU A 99 -13.04 3.06 9.85
CA LEU A 99 -13.24 3.79 11.09
C LEU A 99 -11.98 4.62 11.38
N VAL A 100 -12.17 5.87 11.79
CA VAL A 100 -11.09 6.81 12.04
C VAL A 100 -11.35 7.53 13.34
N PHE A 101 -10.33 7.60 14.18
CA PHE A 101 -10.30 8.48 15.32
C PHE A 101 -9.09 9.40 15.21
N SER A 102 -9.31 10.70 15.35
CA SER A 102 -8.25 11.70 15.32
C SER A 102 -8.33 12.60 16.55
N LEU A 103 -7.17 13.01 17.02
CA LEU A 103 -6.98 13.89 18.17
C LEU A 103 -6.00 14.99 17.77
N GLU A 104 -6.25 16.20 18.21
CA GLU A 104 -5.34 17.34 18.07
C GLU A 104 -5.35 18.15 19.36
N GLN A 105 -4.17 18.48 19.87
CA GLN A 105 -3.99 19.32 21.05
C GLN A 105 -2.76 20.20 20.85
N ASP A 106 -2.96 21.50 20.73
CA ASP A 106 -1.92 22.50 20.44
C ASP A 106 -1.07 22.09 19.22
N ARG A 107 0.16 21.63 19.42
CA ARG A 107 1.09 21.23 18.36
C ARG A 107 1.08 19.74 18.06
N TRP A 108 0.41 18.94 18.89
CA TRP A 108 0.38 17.49 18.79
C TRP A 108 -0.87 17.02 18.07
N PHE A 109 -0.72 16.00 17.24
CA PHE A 109 -1.84 15.35 16.60
C PHE A 109 -1.63 13.85 16.54
N GLY A 110 -2.72 13.10 16.61
CA GLY A 110 -2.72 11.64 16.59
C GLY A 110 -3.88 11.11 15.78
N ARG A 111 -3.71 9.91 15.24
CA ARG A 111 -4.71 9.24 14.43
C ARG A 111 -4.66 7.74 14.62
N LEU A 112 -5.82 7.13 14.76
CA LEU A 112 -6.01 5.68 14.72
C LEU A 112 -7.03 5.38 13.61
N SER A 113 -6.70 4.47 12.71
CA SER A 113 -7.59 4.05 11.63
C SER A 113 -7.70 2.53 11.59
N TYR A 114 -8.92 2.04 11.34
CA TYR A 114 -9.21 0.63 11.04
C TYR A 114 -9.94 0.58 9.70
N VAL A 115 -9.49 -0.28 8.79
CA VAL A 115 -10.19 -0.54 7.54
C VAL A 115 -10.41 -2.04 7.40
N HIS A 116 -11.66 -2.42 7.21
CA HIS A 116 -12.09 -3.76 6.87
C HIS A 116 -12.55 -3.77 5.41
N VAL A 117 -11.91 -4.60 4.59
CA VAL A 117 -12.30 -4.85 3.20
C VAL A 117 -12.86 -6.26 3.14
N GLY A 118 -14.17 -6.38 3.05
CA GLY A 118 -14.86 -7.66 2.92
C GLY A 118 -15.20 -7.99 1.47
N GLN A 119 -15.25 -9.28 1.16
CA GLN A 119 -15.60 -9.78 -0.17
C GLN A 119 -14.76 -9.15 -1.29
N LEU A 120 -13.45 -9.02 -1.07
CA LEU A 120 -12.53 -8.60 -2.11
C LEU A 120 -12.65 -9.55 -3.31
N LYS A 121 -12.63 -8.97 -4.51
CA LYS A 121 -12.62 -9.70 -5.77
C LYS A 121 -11.61 -9.08 -6.70
N VAL A 122 -10.91 -9.93 -7.44
CA VAL A 122 -10.00 -9.51 -8.50
C VAL A 122 -10.55 -9.97 -9.84
N ASP A 123 -10.82 -8.99 -10.71
CA ASP A 123 -11.17 -9.21 -12.11
C ASP A 123 -9.86 -9.48 -12.86
N LEU A 124 -9.62 -10.74 -13.20
CA LEU A 124 -8.42 -11.18 -13.91
C LEU A 124 -8.56 -10.98 -15.43
N ASP A 125 -7.43 -10.75 -16.08
CA ASP A 125 -7.35 -10.70 -17.54
C ASP A 125 -7.48 -12.10 -18.18
N GLY A 126 -7.60 -12.16 -19.51
CA GLY A 126 -7.83 -13.41 -20.23
C GLY A 126 -6.71 -14.42 -20.07
N ASN A 127 -5.45 -13.97 -20.07
CA ASN A 127 -4.29 -14.85 -19.91
C ASN A 127 -4.18 -15.38 -18.48
N SER A 128 -4.42 -14.53 -17.49
CA SER A 128 -4.47 -14.89 -16.07
C SER A 128 -5.56 -15.93 -15.81
N LEU A 129 -6.74 -15.78 -16.42
CA LEU A 129 -7.83 -16.76 -16.34
C LEU A 129 -7.43 -18.11 -16.95
N LEU A 130 -6.77 -18.11 -18.12
CA LEU A 130 -6.25 -19.33 -18.73
C LEU A 130 -5.19 -20.01 -17.84
N GLY A 131 -4.30 -19.22 -17.24
CA GLY A 131 -3.31 -19.71 -16.27
C GLY A 131 -3.97 -20.44 -15.10
N ILE A 132 -4.96 -19.82 -14.46
CA ILE A 132 -5.73 -20.45 -13.37
C ILE A 132 -6.45 -21.72 -13.81
N GLN A 133 -6.99 -21.76 -15.04
CA GLN A 133 -7.61 -22.97 -15.57
C GLN A 133 -6.61 -24.13 -15.70
N VAL A 134 -5.40 -23.85 -16.20
CA VAL A 134 -4.31 -24.84 -16.29
C VAL A 134 -3.94 -25.36 -14.91
N VAL A 135 -3.81 -24.48 -13.91
CA VAL A 135 -3.49 -24.90 -12.52
C VAL A 135 -4.59 -25.77 -11.93
N ASN A 136 -5.86 -25.41 -12.13
CA ASN A 136 -6.99 -26.22 -11.67
C ASN A 136 -7.04 -27.60 -12.33
N GLN A 137 -6.68 -27.70 -13.62
CA GLN A 137 -6.56 -28.98 -14.30
C GLN A 137 -5.42 -29.83 -13.71
N LEU A 138 -4.26 -29.21 -13.45
CA LEU A 138 -3.13 -29.88 -12.80
C LEU A 138 -3.46 -30.36 -11.40
N ALA A 139 -4.22 -29.57 -10.63
CA ALA A 139 -4.70 -29.94 -9.30
C ALA A 139 -5.56 -31.22 -9.33
N GLN A 140 -6.30 -31.45 -10.42
CA GLN A 140 -7.18 -32.61 -10.60
C GLN A 140 -6.52 -33.77 -11.37
N ALA A 141 -5.30 -33.60 -11.87
CA ALA A 141 -4.64 -34.58 -12.75
C ALA A 141 -4.11 -35.83 -12.04
N GLY A 142 -4.04 -35.84 -10.71
CA GLY A 142 -3.58 -37.00 -9.93
C GLY A 142 -2.07 -37.26 -10.02
N LEU A 143 -1.26 -36.23 -10.29
CA LEU A 143 0.20 -36.29 -10.44
C LEU A 143 0.95 -36.26 -9.08
N GLY A 144 0.33 -36.79 -8.02
CA GLY A 144 0.92 -36.82 -6.68
C GLY A 144 1.25 -35.41 -6.14
N PRO A 145 2.49 -35.17 -5.66
CA PRO A 145 2.88 -33.87 -5.07
C PRO A 145 2.63 -32.65 -5.98
N ILE A 146 2.77 -32.81 -7.30
CA ILE A 146 2.52 -31.73 -8.27
C ILE A 146 1.06 -31.28 -8.23
N SER A 147 0.12 -32.23 -8.25
CA SER A 147 -1.31 -31.93 -8.15
C SER A 147 -1.68 -31.33 -6.79
N THR A 148 -1.04 -31.80 -5.70
CA THR A 148 -1.25 -31.22 -4.37
C THR A 148 -0.78 -29.78 -4.29
N GLU A 149 0.42 -29.47 -4.78
CA GLU A 149 0.94 -28.10 -4.81
C GLU A 149 0.12 -27.20 -5.76
N ALA A 150 -0.30 -27.71 -6.92
CA ALA A 150 -1.17 -26.96 -7.83
C ALA A 150 -2.49 -26.57 -7.17
N ALA A 151 -3.10 -27.46 -6.37
CA ALA A 151 -4.30 -27.16 -5.60
C ALA A 151 -4.05 -26.04 -4.57
N GLN A 152 -2.91 -26.08 -3.87
CA GLN A 152 -2.54 -25.05 -2.91
C GLN A 152 -2.26 -23.70 -3.59
N LEU A 153 -1.51 -23.69 -4.69
CA LEU A 153 -1.24 -22.47 -5.46
C LEU A 153 -2.54 -21.83 -5.96
N ALA A 154 -3.47 -22.64 -6.48
CA ALA A 154 -4.79 -22.16 -6.91
C ALA A 154 -5.57 -21.51 -5.75
N GLU A 155 -5.49 -22.09 -4.55
CA GLU A 155 -6.12 -21.52 -3.35
C GLU A 155 -5.46 -20.21 -2.91
N GLN A 156 -4.13 -20.12 -2.99
CA GLN A 156 -3.34 -18.96 -2.54
C GLN A 156 -3.42 -17.75 -3.46
N ILE A 157 -3.74 -17.94 -4.75
CA ILE A 157 -3.99 -16.84 -5.71
C ILE A 157 -5.47 -16.49 -5.83
N ASN A 158 -6.37 -17.32 -5.29
CA ASN A 158 -7.80 -17.08 -5.37
C ASN A 158 -8.21 -15.98 -4.41
N LEU A 159 -8.40 -14.77 -4.95
CA LEU A 159 -8.87 -13.59 -4.23
C LEU A 159 -10.39 -13.40 -4.35
N GLN A 160 -11.17 -14.48 -4.50
CA GLN A 160 -12.63 -14.39 -4.53
C GLN A 160 -13.19 -14.46 -3.12
N GLU A 161 -13.85 -13.39 -2.71
CA GLU A 161 -14.50 -13.24 -1.40
C GLU A 161 -13.54 -13.11 -0.22
N GLU A 162 -12.31 -12.65 -0.49
CA GLU A 162 -11.29 -12.49 0.54
C GLU A 162 -11.56 -11.30 1.47
N THR A 163 -11.00 -11.40 2.68
CA THR A 163 -11.05 -10.33 3.68
C THR A 163 -9.66 -9.78 3.92
N ILE A 164 -9.55 -8.44 3.92
CA ILE A 164 -8.32 -7.74 4.32
C ILE A 164 -8.63 -6.82 5.48
N GLU A 165 -7.79 -6.88 6.51
CA GLU A 165 -7.82 -5.92 7.61
C GLU A 165 -6.59 -5.03 7.58
N TYR A 166 -6.80 -3.76 7.89
CA TYR A 166 -5.75 -2.75 7.97
C TYR A 166 -5.95 -1.94 9.24
N TRP A 167 -4.90 -1.88 10.06
CA TRP A 167 -4.85 -1.03 11.25
C TRP A 167 -3.70 -0.05 11.09
N GLN A 168 -3.94 1.21 11.45
CA GLN A 168 -2.96 2.29 11.33
C GLN A 168 -2.95 3.17 12.56
N LEU A 169 -1.76 3.48 13.04
CA LEU A 169 -1.53 4.44 14.12
C LEU A 169 -0.55 5.50 13.62
N GLY A 170 -0.93 6.76 13.80
CA GLY A 170 -0.16 7.91 13.39
C GLY A 170 -0.05 8.93 14.49
N PHE A 171 1.09 9.60 14.57
CA PHE A 171 1.36 10.64 15.54
C PHE A 171 2.30 11.68 14.95
N GLY A 172 2.14 12.93 15.35
CA GLY A 172 3.07 13.97 14.97
C GLY A 172 3.01 15.22 15.84
N TYR A 173 3.99 16.07 15.56
CA TYR A 173 4.23 17.34 16.24
C TYR A 173 4.56 18.40 15.19
N ARG A 174 3.88 19.55 15.25
CA ARG A 174 4.15 20.72 14.41
C ARG A 174 4.47 21.92 15.30
N GLY A 175 5.75 22.13 15.58
CA GLY A 175 6.24 23.32 16.27
C GLY A 175 6.88 24.33 15.31
N ASP A 176 7.37 25.43 15.87
CA ASP A 176 7.96 26.53 15.08
C ASP A 176 9.25 26.09 14.35
N GLN A 177 10.08 25.29 15.03
CA GLN A 177 11.34 24.79 14.48
C GLN A 177 11.29 23.29 14.18
N TRP A 178 10.70 22.49 15.07
CA TRP A 178 10.65 21.05 14.92
C TRP A 178 9.34 20.60 14.27
N SER A 179 9.45 19.72 13.29
CA SER A 179 8.33 18.98 12.71
C SER A 179 8.64 17.49 12.76
N LEU A 180 7.80 16.73 13.45
CA LEU A 180 7.94 15.29 13.62
C LEU A 180 6.66 14.61 13.17
N GLN A 181 6.77 13.48 12.49
CA GLN A 181 5.61 12.64 12.15
C GLN A 181 6.05 11.19 12.02
N SER A 182 5.19 10.28 12.47
CA SER A 182 5.39 8.84 12.33
C SER A 182 4.05 8.17 12.08
N GLU A 183 4.06 7.19 11.18
CA GLU A 183 2.91 6.32 10.93
C GLU A 183 3.39 4.87 10.88
N ILE A 184 2.63 4.00 11.53
CA ILE A 184 2.79 2.55 11.46
C ILE A 184 1.45 1.94 11.07
N TYR A 185 1.48 0.87 10.29
CA TYR A 185 0.31 0.09 9.95
C TYR A 185 0.63 -1.40 9.96
N THR A 186 -0.41 -2.21 10.14
CA THR A 186 -0.38 -3.65 9.86
C THR A 186 -1.46 -3.96 8.84
N ILE A 187 -1.13 -4.83 7.91
CA ILE A 187 -2.06 -5.40 6.93
C ILE A 187 -2.15 -6.90 7.16
N LEU A 188 -3.37 -7.42 7.24
CA LEU A 188 -3.70 -8.81 7.49
C LEU A 188 -4.54 -9.35 6.33
N GLY A 189 -4.13 -10.48 5.78
CA GLY A 189 -4.84 -11.22 4.75
C GLY A 189 -4.45 -12.69 4.81
N GLU A 190 -5.31 -13.57 4.32
CA GLU A 190 -5.10 -15.04 4.44
C GLU A 190 -4.33 -15.63 3.25
N LYS A 191 -4.28 -14.91 2.13
CA LYS A 191 -3.71 -15.37 0.86
C LYS A 191 -2.28 -14.89 0.68
N ALA A 192 -1.40 -15.77 0.21
CA ALA A 192 0.01 -15.47 -0.02
C ALA A 192 0.24 -14.34 -1.04
N VAL A 193 -0.70 -14.13 -1.98
CA VAL A 193 -0.64 -13.02 -2.95
C VAL A 193 -1.03 -11.67 -2.33
N VAL A 194 -1.59 -11.64 -1.12
CA VAL A 194 -1.84 -10.41 -0.37
C VAL A 194 -0.63 -10.13 0.52
N PRO A 195 0.01 -8.94 0.42
CA PRO A 195 1.10 -8.60 1.33
C PRO A 195 0.59 -8.57 2.77
N GLU A 196 1.20 -9.38 3.64
CA GLU A 196 0.92 -9.42 5.07
C GLU A 196 2.16 -8.98 5.85
N GLY A 197 2.01 -8.01 6.76
CA GLY A 197 3.15 -7.47 7.50
C GLY A 197 2.88 -6.14 8.19
N VAL A 198 3.95 -5.56 8.71
CA VAL A 198 3.95 -4.27 9.41
C VAL A 198 4.83 -3.30 8.63
N GLY A 199 4.26 -2.15 8.26
CA GLY A 199 4.98 -1.08 7.58
C GLY A 199 4.89 0.23 8.34
N GLY A 200 5.84 1.12 8.11
CA GLY A 200 5.84 2.41 8.77
C GLY A 200 6.98 3.31 8.36
N TYR A 201 6.90 4.56 8.82
CA TYR A 201 7.98 5.52 8.68
C TYR A 201 8.00 6.51 9.84
N ALA A 202 9.15 7.16 10.02
CA ALA A 202 9.29 8.35 10.85
C ALA A 202 10.04 9.44 10.08
N ILE A 203 9.57 10.67 10.17
CA ILE A 203 10.20 11.88 9.61
C ILE A 203 10.48 12.88 10.73
N ALA A 204 11.65 13.51 10.65
CA ALA A 204 12.01 14.65 11.48
C ALA A 204 12.60 15.76 10.61
N GLY A 205 12.09 16.98 10.77
CA GLY A 205 12.57 18.20 10.13
C GLY A 205 12.86 19.30 11.13
N TYR A 206 13.84 20.14 10.81
CA TYR A 206 14.23 21.29 11.62
C TYR A 206 14.31 22.56 10.77
N THR A 207 13.43 23.53 11.03
CA THR A 207 13.31 24.78 10.26
C THR A 207 14.34 25.82 10.71
N LEU A 208 15.20 26.22 9.78
CA LEU A 208 16.25 27.21 9.89
C LEU A 208 15.92 28.40 8.98
N GLY A 209 15.15 29.37 9.48
CA GLY A 209 14.66 30.48 8.66
C GLY A 209 13.69 29.98 7.61
N ASN A 210 14.09 30.01 6.33
CA ASN A 210 13.29 29.51 5.20
C ASN A 210 13.76 28.16 4.66
N VAL A 211 14.72 27.50 5.32
CA VAL A 211 15.23 26.19 4.92
C VAL A 211 14.93 25.16 5.99
N THR A 212 14.33 24.04 5.62
CA THR A 212 14.00 22.92 6.50
C THR A 212 14.67 21.65 5.98
N PRO A 213 15.89 21.32 6.44
CA PRO A 213 16.42 19.97 6.30
C PRO A 213 15.53 18.96 7.04
N TYR A 214 15.43 17.75 6.50
CA TYR A 214 14.69 16.66 7.10
C TYR A 214 15.34 15.30 6.81
N VAL A 215 15.02 14.33 7.64
CA VAL A 215 15.41 12.93 7.49
C VAL A 215 14.17 12.04 7.58
N ILE A 216 14.17 10.95 6.84
CA ILE A 216 13.10 9.94 6.88
C ILE A 216 13.73 8.55 7.01
N TYR A 217 13.10 7.71 7.82
CA TYR A 217 13.34 6.28 7.79
C TYR A 217 12.01 5.56 7.58
N GLY A 218 11.95 4.69 6.57
CA GLY A 218 10.80 3.85 6.25
C GLY A 218 11.19 2.37 6.23
N ARG A 219 10.31 1.49 6.72
CA ARG A 219 10.52 0.04 6.72
C ARG A 219 9.19 -0.69 6.56
N PHE A 220 9.18 -1.71 5.72
CA PHE A 220 8.13 -2.73 5.72
C PHE A 220 8.75 -4.08 6.07
N ASN A 221 8.20 -4.72 7.11
CA ASN A 221 8.58 -6.05 7.56
C ASN A 221 7.44 -7.04 7.23
N PRO A 222 7.66 -7.99 6.30
CA PRO A 222 6.67 -9.02 6.01
C PRO A 222 6.54 -9.99 7.18
N LYS A 223 5.33 -10.53 7.38
CA LYS A 223 5.07 -11.53 8.42
C LYS A 223 5.54 -12.93 8.02
N ASN A 224 5.34 -13.28 6.75
CA ASN A 224 5.69 -14.57 6.18
C ASN A 224 6.88 -14.42 5.22
N PRO A 225 7.73 -15.45 5.03
CA PRO A 225 8.72 -15.45 3.97
C PRO A 225 8.06 -15.50 2.57
N PRO A 226 8.81 -15.24 1.48
CA PRO A 226 8.31 -15.44 0.12
C PRO A 226 7.83 -16.88 -0.07
N TYR A 227 6.81 -17.07 -0.89
CA TYR A 227 6.30 -18.39 -1.24
C TYR A 227 7.39 -19.21 -1.95
N GLN A 228 7.54 -20.47 -1.56
CA GLN A 228 8.55 -21.38 -2.09
C GLN A 228 7.89 -22.60 -2.73
N ALA A 229 8.54 -23.13 -3.76
CA ALA A 229 8.13 -24.38 -4.40
C ALA A 229 8.17 -25.54 -3.38
N GLN A 230 7.13 -26.36 -3.38
CA GLN A 230 7.03 -27.55 -2.52
C GLN A 230 7.39 -28.85 -3.25
N SER A 231 7.26 -28.86 -4.58
CA SER A 231 7.69 -29.95 -5.45
C SER A 231 8.40 -29.41 -6.69
N ASP A 232 9.09 -30.27 -7.44
CA ASP A 232 9.70 -29.88 -8.72
C ASP A 232 8.80 -30.35 -9.86
N TRP A 233 8.05 -29.42 -10.46
CA TRP A 233 7.14 -29.73 -11.57
C TRP A 233 7.90 -30.16 -12.83
N GLY A 234 9.20 -29.82 -12.93
CA GLY A 234 10.13 -30.28 -13.95
C GLY A 234 10.31 -31.80 -13.98
N LEU A 235 10.06 -32.48 -12.86
CA LEU A 235 10.16 -33.94 -12.74
C LEU A 235 8.90 -34.67 -13.23
N SER A 236 7.87 -33.96 -13.68
CA SER A 236 6.67 -34.61 -14.24
C SER A 236 7.04 -35.50 -15.44
N PRO A 237 6.50 -36.74 -15.51
CA PRO A 237 6.75 -37.63 -16.64
C PRO A 237 6.13 -37.14 -17.95
N VAL A 238 5.20 -36.17 -17.88
CA VAL A 238 4.53 -35.56 -19.03
C VAL A 238 4.73 -34.06 -18.96
N ASN A 239 5.32 -33.48 -20.01
CA ASN A 239 5.52 -32.03 -20.18
C ASN A 239 6.29 -31.34 -19.04
N GLY A 240 7.19 -32.04 -18.32
CA GLY A 240 7.90 -31.51 -17.15
C GLY A 240 8.57 -30.15 -17.39
N ALA A 241 9.28 -29.98 -18.51
CA ALA A 241 9.91 -28.70 -18.84
C ALA A 241 8.89 -27.54 -18.94
N GLN A 242 7.72 -27.78 -19.52
CA GLN A 242 6.66 -26.75 -19.59
C GLN A 242 6.04 -26.50 -18.22
N LEU A 243 5.86 -27.55 -17.41
CA LEU A 243 5.29 -27.42 -16.07
C LEU A 243 6.22 -26.69 -15.10
N ALA A 244 7.55 -26.85 -15.23
CA ALA A 244 8.52 -26.07 -14.48
C ALA A 244 8.37 -24.56 -14.74
N GLU A 245 8.18 -24.16 -16.00
CA GLU A 245 7.97 -22.74 -16.34
C GLU A 245 6.62 -22.21 -15.83
N VAL A 246 5.57 -23.04 -15.86
CA VAL A 246 4.27 -22.67 -15.25
C VAL A 246 4.43 -22.48 -13.73
N GLN A 247 5.13 -23.39 -13.05
CA GLN A 247 5.39 -23.28 -11.61
C GLN A 247 6.16 -22.01 -11.26
N LYS A 248 7.20 -21.70 -12.03
CA LYS A 248 7.98 -20.46 -11.88
C LYS A 248 7.11 -19.23 -12.02
N TRP A 249 6.28 -19.18 -13.06
CA TRP A 249 5.38 -18.06 -13.31
C TRP A 249 4.37 -17.86 -12.17
N LEU A 250 3.77 -18.95 -11.65
CA LEU A 250 2.80 -18.87 -10.54
C LEU A 250 3.42 -18.36 -9.25
N ILE A 251 4.57 -18.93 -8.87
CA ILE A 251 5.29 -18.53 -7.65
C ILE A 251 5.81 -17.10 -7.78
N GLY A 252 6.31 -16.73 -8.97
CA GLY A 252 6.70 -15.36 -9.28
C GLY A 252 5.53 -14.38 -9.20
N GLY A 253 4.34 -14.78 -9.66
CA GLY A 253 3.10 -14.01 -9.54
C GLY A 253 2.69 -13.79 -8.09
N ILE A 254 2.74 -14.82 -7.24
CA ILE A 254 2.49 -14.69 -5.80
C ILE A 254 3.52 -13.75 -5.15
N ASN A 255 4.80 -13.99 -5.41
CA ASN A 255 5.89 -13.21 -4.81
C ASN A 255 6.01 -11.79 -5.39
N SER A 256 5.30 -11.47 -6.48
CA SER A 256 5.30 -10.11 -7.06
C SER A 256 4.70 -9.06 -6.12
N THR A 257 3.92 -9.47 -5.13
CA THR A 257 3.35 -8.59 -4.10
C THR A 257 4.11 -8.66 -2.78
N TYR A 258 5.15 -9.50 -2.69
CA TYR A 258 5.97 -9.63 -1.49
C TYR A 258 6.81 -8.37 -1.27
N ILE A 259 6.68 -7.75 -0.09
CA ILE A 259 7.37 -6.51 0.25
C ILE A 259 8.37 -6.80 1.37
N ASP A 260 9.64 -6.52 1.13
CA ASP A 260 10.68 -6.48 2.14
C ASP A 260 11.68 -5.39 1.73
N GLN A 261 11.43 -4.17 2.22
CA GLN A 261 12.19 -2.98 1.84
C GLN A 261 12.40 -2.03 3.03
N GLN A 262 13.53 -1.33 3.05
CA GLN A 262 13.75 -0.18 3.91
C GLN A 262 14.39 0.98 3.14
N THR A 263 14.05 2.20 3.55
CA THR A 263 14.55 3.43 2.92
C THR A 263 15.06 4.41 3.96
N PHE A 264 16.25 4.95 3.71
CA PHE A 264 16.81 6.10 4.41
C PHE A 264 16.78 7.31 3.48
N SER A 265 16.12 8.37 3.90
CA SER A 265 16.04 9.61 3.11
C SER A 265 16.68 10.79 3.82
N LEU A 266 17.40 11.61 3.05
CA LEU A 266 17.86 12.92 3.46
C LEU A 266 17.28 13.95 2.49
N GLY A 267 16.66 15.00 3.00
CA GLY A 267 16.07 16.01 2.15
C GLY A 267 16.15 17.42 2.72
N VAL A 268 15.83 18.37 1.86
CA VAL A 268 15.77 19.78 2.21
C VAL A 268 14.60 20.41 1.47
N ARG A 269 13.83 21.20 2.20
CA ARG A 269 12.82 22.12 1.65
C ARG A 269 13.32 23.55 1.83
N TRP A 270 13.24 24.36 0.79
CA TRP A 270 13.53 25.79 0.81
C TRP A 270 12.29 26.56 0.39
N ASP A 271 11.67 27.28 1.33
CA ASP A 271 10.56 28.17 1.08
C ASP A 271 11.08 29.51 0.50
N VAL A 272 11.13 29.59 -0.82
CA VAL A 272 11.60 30.79 -1.55
C VAL A 272 10.66 31.97 -1.29
N THR A 273 9.35 31.69 -1.31
CA THR A 273 8.28 32.59 -0.90
C THR A 273 7.19 31.78 -0.19
N ALA A 274 6.16 32.44 0.36
CA ALA A 274 5.00 31.75 0.93
C ALA A 274 4.21 30.93 -0.11
N GLN A 275 4.50 31.07 -1.40
CA GLN A 275 3.83 30.41 -2.51
C GLN A 275 4.75 29.48 -3.29
N ILE A 276 6.07 29.52 -3.06
CA ILE A 276 7.06 28.78 -3.85
C ILE A 276 8.01 28.05 -2.90
N ALA A 277 8.05 26.72 -3.01
CA ALA A 277 9.00 25.88 -2.30
C ALA A 277 9.84 25.06 -3.28
N LEU A 278 11.15 25.04 -3.07
CA LEU A 278 12.07 24.12 -3.73
C LEU A 278 12.35 22.96 -2.80
N LYS A 279 12.33 21.73 -3.32
CA LYS A 279 12.68 20.54 -2.53
C LYS A 279 13.75 19.73 -3.24
N ALA A 280 14.64 19.12 -2.46
CA ALA A 280 15.55 18.10 -2.93
C ALA A 280 15.55 16.93 -1.93
N GLN A 281 15.56 15.71 -2.44
CA GLN A 281 15.56 14.49 -1.61
C GLN A 281 16.48 13.44 -2.23
N TYR A 282 17.30 12.83 -1.39
CA TYR A 282 18.09 11.64 -1.66
C TYR A 282 17.48 10.47 -0.90
N ASP A 283 17.17 9.38 -1.60
CA ASP A 283 16.68 8.12 -1.04
C ASP A 283 17.73 7.02 -1.26
N TYR A 284 18.14 6.35 -0.18
CA TYR A 284 18.87 5.09 -0.23
C TYR A 284 17.92 3.96 0.16
N ILE A 285 17.54 3.16 -0.82
CA ILE A 285 16.52 2.12 -0.73
C ILE A 285 17.21 0.77 -0.77
N GLN A 286 16.92 -0.08 0.21
CA GLN A 286 17.43 -1.45 0.29
C GLN A 286 16.27 -2.41 0.14
N ILE A 287 16.31 -3.22 -0.90
CA ILE A 287 15.29 -4.22 -1.24
C ILE A 287 15.89 -5.58 -0.91
N ALA A 288 15.23 -6.38 -0.08
CA ALA A 288 15.67 -7.74 0.22
C ALA A 288 15.34 -8.70 -0.93
N ASP A 289 15.82 -9.93 -0.85
CA ASP A 289 15.51 -10.97 -1.84
C ASP A 289 13.99 -11.13 -2.01
N ASN A 290 13.51 -11.10 -3.25
CA ASN A 290 12.10 -11.11 -3.65
C ASN A 290 11.27 -9.89 -3.18
N GLY A 291 11.82 -8.97 -2.37
CA GLY A 291 11.13 -7.87 -1.67
C GLY A 291 10.61 -6.72 -2.55
N TYR A 292 10.37 -6.97 -3.83
CA TYR A 292 10.13 -5.97 -4.85
C TYR A 292 8.65 -5.57 -5.02
N GLY A 293 7.75 -5.93 -4.10
CA GLY A 293 6.31 -5.64 -4.22
C GLY A 293 5.91 -4.16 -4.31
N LEU A 294 6.86 -3.24 -4.08
CA LEU A 294 6.69 -1.79 -4.28
C LEU A 294 7.23 -1.30 -5.64
N TRP A 295 7.68 -2.20 -6.51
CA TRP A 295 8.34 -1.90 -7.78
C TRP A 295 7.62 -2.55 -8.95
N ALA A 296 7.57 -1.85 -10.07
CA ALA A 296 7.16 -2.44 -11.33
C ALA A 296 8.32 -3.28 -11.90
N ILE A 297 8.26 -4.59 -11.73
CA ILE A 297 9.21 -5.53 -12.34
C ILE A 297 8.61 -6.08 -13.63
N PRO A 298 9.33 -6.09 -14.77
CA PRO A 298 8.89 -6.76 -15.97
C PRO A 298 8.65 -8.26 -15.69
N LEU A 299 7.53 -8.82 -16.17
CA LEU A 299 7.21 -10.24 -16.04
C LEU A 299 8.28 -11.18 -16.67
N GLU A 300 9.11 -10.64 -17.56
CA GLU A 300 10.20 -11.34 -18.25
C GLU A 300 11.47 -11.48 -17.38
N ALA A 301 11.56 -10.74 -16.27
CA ALA A 301 12.59 -10.97 -15.28
C ALA A 301 12.37 -12.35 -14.66
N ASP A 302 13.46 -13.06 -14.29
CA ASP A 302 13.34 -14.30 -13.54
C ASP A 302 12.68 -14.01 -12.17
N LEU A 303 11.35 -14.13 -12.11
CA LEU A 303 10.54 -13.73 -10.96
C LEU A 303 10.75 -14.67 -9.76
N GLN A 304 11.41 -15.81 -9.96
CA GLN A 304 11.86 -16.66 -8.87
C GLN A 304 13.26 -16.27 -8.41
N GLY A 305 13.40 -15.94 -7.12
CA GLY A 305 14.72 -15.75 -6.52
C GLY A 305 15.38 -14.45 -6.95
N LEU A 306 14.59 -13.38 -7.12
CA LEU A 306 15.11 -12.04 -7.36
C LEU A 306 16.05 -11.66 -6.21
N GLN A 307 17.31 -11.40 -6.55
CA GLN A 307 18.30 -10.98 -5.56
C GLN A 307 18.01 -9.58 -5.06
N GLY A 308 18.28 -9.35 -3.79
CA GLY A 308 18.19 -8.05 -3.14
C GLY A 308 19.08 -7.02 -3.83
N ARG A 309 18.66 -5.76 -3.76
CA ARG A 309 19.34 -4.66 -4.45
C ARG A 309 19.23 -3.38 -3.65
N ASP A 310 20.32 -2.64 -3.67
CA ASP A 310 20.36 -1.26 -3.22
C ASP A 310 20.12 -0.30 -4.38
N VAL A 311 19.27 0.70 -4.17
CA VAL A 311 18.93 1.74 -5.13
C VAL A 311 19.17 3.11 -4.51
N GLN A 312 19.86 3.98 -5.25
CA GLN A 312 20.05 5.39 -4.89
C GLN A 312 19.21 6.24 -5.83
N LEU A 313 18.36 7.12 -5.28
CA LEU A 313 17.57 8.04 -6.07
C LEU A 313 17.75 9.48 -5.60
N PHE A 314 17.94 10.38 -6.56
CA PHE A 314 17.99 11.83 -6.34
C PHE A 314 16.78 12.46 -7.00
N SER A 315 16.05 13.29 -6.26
CA SER A 315 14.86 13.98 -6.74
C SER A 315 14.92 15.46 -6.40
N VAL A 316 14.47 16.31 -7.32
CA VAL A 316 14.35 17.76 -7.13
C VAL A 316 13.01 18.21 -7.67
N SER A 317 12.33 19.10 -6.96
CA SER A 317 11.03 19.64 -7.37
C SER A 317 10.89 21.11 -7.05
N VAL A 318 9.97 21.76 -7.77
CA VAL A 318 9.48 23.10 -7.48
C VAL A 318 7.97 23.00 -7.27
N ASN A 319 7.49 23.37 -6.09
CA ASN A 319 6.08 23.44 -5.79
C ASN A 319 5.63 24.89 -5.76
N PHE A 320 4.49 25.18 -6.39
CA PHE A 320 3.85 26.50 -6.32
C PHE A 320 2.37 26.39 -5.98
N VAL A 321 1.85 27.35 -5.22
CA VAL A 321 0.43 27.49 -4.88
C VAL A 321 -0.06 28.89 -5.25
N PHE A 322 -1.31 29.00 -5.72
CA PHE A 322 -1.93 30.24 -6.21
C PHE A 322 -3.22 30.56 -5.46
#